data_AF-A0A8T3XF41-F1
#
_entry.id   AF-A0A8T3XF41-F1
#
_cell.length_a   1.000
_cell.length_b   1.000
_cell.length_c   1.000
_cell.angle_alpha   90.00
_cell.angle_beta   90.00
_cell.angle_gamma   90.00
#
_symmetry.space_group_name_H-M   'P 1'
#
loop_
_entity.id
_entity.type
_entity.pdbx_description
1 polymer ?
#
loop_
_entity_poly.entity_id
_entity_poly.type
_entity_poly.pdbx_seq_one_letter_code
_entity_poly.pdbx_strand_id
1 'polypeptide(L)'
;MATFLDVTALENFSVIFVFLLVAVGGYAILLSTKVFGDKQFVIVLVSILTALFVIMSPLATLVVKSIAPVMAVVLILVTLISLSSSMFGSGQMEALNSLKWVVFVVLVIAIIVGSLSIVRENIKVPERGEDFSKVSTVIFHPNFLGMILILSIAIFTVALLASKQG
;
A
#
# COMPACT_ATOMS: atom_id res chain seq x y z
N MET A 1 -10.71 10.59 -31.04
CA MET A 1 -9.46 10.03 -31.57
C MET A 1 -8.29 10.77 -30.94
N ALA A 2 -7.80 10.23 -29.84
CA ALA A 2 -6.65 10.67 -29.06
C ALA A 2 -6.23 9.39 -28.34
N THR A 3 -5.47 8.52 -29.00
CA THR A 3 -5.55 7.07 -28.68
C THR A 3 -4.21 6.38 -28.50
N PHE A 4 -3.07 7.06 -28.68
CA PHE A 4 -1.75 6.44 -28.45
C PHE A 4 -0.77 7.31 -27.67
N LEU A 5 -0.78 8.64 -27.84
CA LEU A 5 0.06 9.53 -27.02
C LEU A 5 -0.48 9.71 -25.59
N ASP A 6 -1.80 9.55 -25.40
CA ASP A 6 -2.42 9.70 -24.09
C ASP A 6 -2.24 8.44 -23.22
N VAL A 7 -2.34 7.25 -23.82
CA VAL A 7 -2.24 5.97 -23.08
C VAL A 7 -0.82 5.74 -22.54
N THR A 8 0.21 5.99 -23.35
CA THR A 8 1.61 5.82 -22.94
C THR A 8 2.06 6.87 -21.91
N ALA A 9 1.59 8.12 -22.06
CA ALA A 9 1.88 9.18 -21.07
C ALA A 9 1.19 8.88 -19.73
N LEU A 10 -0.06 8.42 -19.76
CA LEU A 10 -0.84 8.07 -18.58
C LEU A 10 -0.29 6.83 -17.87
N GLU A 11 0.25 5.86 -18.61
CA GLU A 11 0.87 4.67 -18.04
C GLU A 11 2.17 4.99 -17.29
N ASN A 12 3.02 5.86 -17.85
CA ASN A 12 4.23 6.34 -17.16
C ASN A 12 3.88 7.20 -15.93
N PHE A 13 2.85 8.05 -16.05
CA PHE A 13 2.34 8.82 -14.91
C PHE A 13 1.80 7.92 -13.80
N SER A 14 1.17 6.80 -14.17
CA SER A 14 0.65 5.82 -13.21
C SER A 14 1.76 5.19 -12.36
N VAL A 15 2.94 4.91 -12.93
CA VAL A 15 4.10 4.38 -12.18
C VAL A 15 4.64 5.42 -11.19
N ILE A 16 4.79 6.67 -11.63
CA ILE A 16 5.24 7.77 -10.78
C ILE A 16 4.23 8.04 -9.65
N PHE A 17 2.93 7.93 -9.95
CA PHE A 17 1.89 8.09 -8.95
C PHE A 17 1.94 6.99 -7.88
N VAL A 18 2.11 5.73 -8.30
CA VAL A 18 2.30 4.60 -7.39
C VAL A 18 3.52 4.81 -6.51
N PHE A 19 4.64 5.28 -7.09
CA PHE A 19 5.84 5.64 -6.33
C PHE A 19 5.53 6.61 -5.20
N LEU A 20 4.94 7.75 -5.54
CA LEU A 20 4.66 8.82 -4.60
C LEU A 20 3.68 8.36 -3.52
N LEU A 21 2.63 7.63 -3.92
CA LEU A 21 1.62 7.16 -2.99
C LEU A 21 2.22 6.18 -1.97
N VAL A 22 3.08 5.25 -2.40
CA VAL A 22 3.75 4.31 -1.51
C VAL A 22 4.81 5.01 -0.66
N ALA A 23 5.58 5.94 -1.23
CA ALA A 23 6.61 6.67 -0.49
C ALA A 23 6.00 7.55 0.62
N VAL A 24 4.93 8.30 0.30
CA VAL A 24 4.23 9.16 1.26
C VAL A 24 3.40 8.33 2.24
N GLY A 25 2.68 7.32 1.76
CA GLY A 25 1.90 6.42 2.60
C GLY A 25 2.78 5.63 3.57
N GLY A 26 3.86 5.05 3.07
CA GLY A 26 4.87 4.36 3.88
C GLY A 26 5.54 5.28 4.89
N TYR A 27 5.87 6.51 4.50
CA TYR A 27 6.39 7.53 5.42
C TYR A 27 5.38 7.84 6.54
N ALA A 28 4.11 8.06 6.20
CA ALA A 28 3.05 8.36 7.17
C ALA A 28 2.83 7.20 8.16
N ILE A 29 2.85 5.96 7.68
CA ILE A 29 2.73 4.75 8.51
C ILE A 29 3.94 4.63 9.45
N LEU A 30 5.16 4.79 8.94
CA LEU A 30 6.38 4.72 9.74
C LEU A 30 6.46 5.82 10.80
N LEU A 31 5.99 7.03 10.46
CA LEU A 31 5.93 8.16 11.39
C LEU A 31 4.88 7.93 12.49
N SER A 32 3.73 7.33 12.14
CA SER A 32 2.68 7.01 13.11
C SER A 32 3.08 5.87 14.05
N THR A 33 3.88 4.92 13.57
CA THR A 33 4.33 3.76 14.35
C THR A 33 5.62 3.99 15.14
N LYS A 34 6.35 5.10 14.87
CA LYS A 34 7.61 5.48 15.53
C LYS A 34 8.66 4.35 15.60
N VAL A 35 8.65 3.43 14.63
CA VAL A 35 9.52 2.23 14.61
C VAL A 35 11.02 2.58 14.68
N PHE A 36 11.40 3.72 14.11
CA PHE A 36 12.79 4.20 14.06
C PHE A 36 13.08 5.37 15.02
N GLY A 37 12.16 5.66 15.95
CA GLY A 37 12.22 6.85 16.81
C GLY A 37 12.09 8.16 16.01
N ASP A 38 12.70 9.23 16.51
CA ASP A 38 12.62 10.58 15.91
C ASP A 38 13.62 10.81 14.76
N LYS A 39 14.27 9.75 14.26
CA LYS A 39 15.24 9.85 13.16
C LYS A 39 14.53 10.00 11.81
N GLN A 40 14.00 11.20 11.55
CA GLN A 40 13.23 11.54 10.36
C GLN A 40 13.92 11.13 9.05
N PHE A 41 15.24 11.32 8.95
CA PHE A 41 16.01 10.94 7.76
C PHE A 41 15.92 9.43 7.44
N VAL A 42 15.98 8.58 8.47
CA VAL A 42 15.88 7.11 8.31
C VAL A 42 14.48 6.74 7.82
N ILE A 43 13.44 7.39 8.36
CA ILE A 43 12.05 7.14 7.97
C ILE A 43 11.83 7.46 6.49
N VAL A 44 12.31 8.62 6.03
CA VAL A 44 12.24 9.02 4.61
C VAL A 44 12.99 8.04 3.71
N LEU A 45 14.19 7.63 4.12
CA LEU A 45 15.02 6.72 3.32
C LEU A 45 14.36 5.34 3.20
N VAL A 46 13.82 4.80 4.29
CA VAL A 46 13.11 3.51 4.29
C VAL A 46 11.82 3.59 3.48
N SER A 47 11.06 4.68 3.53
CA SER A 47 9.84 4.81 2.75
C SER A 47 10.11 4.90 1.24
N ILE A 48 11.17 5.60 0.84
CA ILE A 48 11.63 5.65 -0.56
C ILE A 48 12.08 4.27 -1.04
N LEU A 49 12.88 3.56 -0.24
CA LEU A 49 13.30 2.19 -0.57
C LEU A 49 12.09 1.26 -0.72
N THR A 50 11.11 1.36 0.17
CA THR A 50 9.87 0.58 0.10
C THR A 50 9.09 0.88 -1.19
N ALA A 51 8.99 2.15 -1.57
CA ALA A 51 8.34 2.55 -2.83
C ALA A 51 9.06 2.00 -4.06
N LEU A 52 10.40 1.99 -4.07
CA LEU A 52 11.17 1.35 -5.14
C LEU A 52 10.88 -0.15 -5.23
N PHE A 53 10.84 -0.87 -4.11
CA PHE A 53 10.49 -2.29 -4.10
C PHE A 53 9.07 -2.55 -4.62
N VAL A 54 8.10 -1.69 -4.29
CA VAL A 54 6.73 -1.84 -4.77
C VAL A 54 6.64 -1.66 -6.28
N ILE A 55 7.37 -0.71 -6.87
CA ILE A 55 7.36 -0.49 -8.33
C ILE A 55 8.04 -1.62 -9.08
N MET A 56 9.12 -2.16 -8.51
CA MET A 56 9.80 -3.31 -9.11
C MET A 56 8.91 -4.56 -9.14
N SER A 57 7.87 -4.62 -8.30
CA SER A 57 6.87 -5.70 -8.29
C SER A 57 5.63 -5.32 -9.11
N PRO A 58 5.37 -5.99 -10.26
CA PRO A 58 4.17 -5.72 -11.06
C PRO A 58 2.87 -5.95 -10.28
N LEU A 59 2.83 -6.99 -9.44
CA LEU A 59 1.67 -7.30 -8.60
C LEU A 59 1.44 -6.22 -7.53
N ALA A 60 2.49 -5.80 -6.83
CA ALA A 60 2.34 -4.75 -5.81
C ALA A 60 1.93 -3.42 -6.46
N THR A 61 2.49 -3.11 -7.63
CA THR A 61 2.10 -1.95 -8.42
C THR A 61 0.63 -1.99 -8.80
N LEU A 62 0.11 -3.13 -9.28
CA LEU A 62 -1.32 -3.29 -9.60
C LEU A 62 -2.20 -3.10 -8.37
N VAL A 63 -1.81 -3.66 -7.22
CA VAL A 63 -2.55 -3.49 -5.96
C VAL A 63 -2.64 -2.02 -5.60
N VAL A 64 -1.53 -1.29 -5.64
CA VAL A 64 -1.53 0.15 -5.33
C VAL A 64 -2.33 0.94 -6.36
N LYS A 65 -2.23 0.61 -7.66
CA LYS A 65 -3.05 1.23 -8.72
C LYS A 65 -4.55 1.04 -8.48
N SER A 66 -4.98 -0.07 -7.88
CA SER A 66 -6.41 -0.26 -7.54
C SER A 66 -6.88 0.59 -6.37
N ILE A 67 -5.97 0.95 -5.46
CA ILE A 67 -6.28 1.76 -4.26
C ILE A 67 -6.18 3.27 -4.58
N ALA A 68 -5.40 3.64 -5.58
CA ALA A 68 -5.15 5.01 -6.01
C ALA A 68 -6.43 5.87 -6.21
N PRO A 69 -7.49 5.41 -6.91
CA PRO A 69 -8.70 6.20 -7.09
C PRO A 69 -9.42 6.49 -5.77
N VAL A 70 -9.51 5.50 -4.88
CA VAL A 70 -10.14 5.67 -3.56
C VAL A 70 -9.35 6.65 -2.71
N MET A 71 -8.02 6.55 -2.74
CA MET A 71 -7.15 7.50 -2.05
C MET A 71 -7.34 8.95 -2.54
N ALA A 72 -7.48 9.16 -3.85
CA ALA A 72 -7.74 10.49 -4.39
C ALA A 72 -9.09 11.06 -3.89
N VAL A 73 -10.15 10.26 -3.90
CA VAL A 73 -11.47 10.66 -3.40
C VAL A 73 -11.41 11.01 -1.92
N VAL A 74 -10.77 10.15 -1.10
CA VAL A 74 -10.56 10.38 0.32
C VAL A 74 -9.79 11.68 0.58
N LEU A 75 -8.73 11.94 -0.19
CA LEU A 75 -7.90 13.12 -0.04
C LEU A 75 -8.70 14.40 -0.33
N ILE A 76 -9.49 14.42 -1.41
CA ILE A 76 -10.39 15.53 -1.74
C ILE A 76 -11.43 15.73 -0.62
N LEU A 77 -12.00 14.64 -0.09
CA LEU A 77 -13.00 14.73 0.97
C LEU A 77 -12.39 15.29 2.26
N VAL A 78 -11.19 14.86 2.63
CA VAL A 78 -10.47 15.37 3.81
C VAL A 78 -10.11 16.85 3.64
N THR A 79 -9.69 17.30 2.46
CA THR A 79 -9.37 18.72 2.23
C THR A 79 -10.62 19.60 2.26
N LEU A 80 -11.75 19.15 1.69
CA LEU A 80 -13.02 19.87 1.77
C LEU A 80 -13.52 20.01 3.20
N ILE A 81 -13.46 18.94 4.00
CA ILE A 81 -13.84 18.99 5.41
C ILE A 81 -12.88 19.87 6.21
N SER A 82 -11.57 19.80 5.93
CA SER A 82 -10.58 20.65 6.59
C SER A 82 -10.86 22.13 6.33
N LEU A 83 -11.14 22.50 5.07
CA LEU A 83 -11.50 23.86 4.68
C LEU A 83 -12.81 24.29 5.34
N SER A 84 -13.85 23.44 5.31
CA SER A 84 -15.14 23.71 5.95
C SER A 84 -14.97 23.91 7.46
N SER A 85 -14.22 23.05 8.14
CA SER A 85 -13.95 23.16 9.58
C SER A 85 -13.22 24.45 9.96
N SER A 86 -12.33 24.94 9.09
CA SER A 86 -11.62 26.20 9.30
C SER A 86 -12.55 27.42 9.24
N MET A 87 -13.66 27.33 8.50
CA MET A 87 -14.67 28.41 8.42
C MET A 87 -15.55 28.50 9.67
N PHE A 88 -15.66 27.42 10.46
CA PHE A 88 -16.52 27.35 11.65
C PHE A 88 -15.77 27.63 12.98
N GLY A 89 -14.49 28.03 12.93
CA GLY A 89 -13.78 28.72 14.01
C GLY A 89 -13.48 27.98 15.32
N SER A 90 -14.13 26.86 15.65
CA SER A 90 -13.91 26.18 16.95
C SER A 90 -14.17 24.66 17.01
N GLY A 91 -14.70 24.04 15.95
CA GLY A 91 -14.95 22.58 15.89
C GLY A 91 -13.81 21.73 15.34
N GLN A 92 -12.62 22.33 15.14
CA GLN A 92 -11.56 21.77 14.29
C GLN A 92 -11.00 20.42 14.80
N MET A 93 -11.02 20.17 16.11
CA MET A 93 -10.43 18.95 16.68
C MET A 93 -11.40 17.77 16.78
N GLU A 94 -12.71 18.00 16.98
CA GLU A 94 -13.69 16.91 17.12
C GLU A 94 -14.13 16.35 15.76
N ALA A 95 -14.40 17.21 14.78
CA ALA A 95 -14.82 16.78 13.44
C ALA A 95 -13.72 15.98 12.71
N LEU A 96 -12.45 16.37 12.89
CA LEU A 96 -11.31 15.67 12.30
C LEU A 96 -11.09 14.29 12.94
N ASN A 97 -11.39 14.12 14.23
CA ASN A 97 -11.16 12.86 14.91
C ASN A 97 -12.16 11.77 14.46
N SER A 98 -13.44 12.12 14.34
CA SER A 98 -14.46 11.22 13.80
C SER A 98 -14.21 10.89 12.33
N LEU A 99 -13.70 11.85 11.55
CA LEU A 99 -13.37 11.64 10.14
C LEU A 99 -12.19 10.66 9.95
N LYS A 100 -11.17 10.73 10.80
CA LYS A 100 -10.02 9.79 10.75
C LYS A 100 -10.47 8.34 10.77
N TRP A 101 -11.44 8.02 11.62
CA TRP A 101 -11.95 6.65 11.77
C TRP A 101 -12.70 6.18 10.53
N VAL A 102 -13.57 7.03 9.99
CA VAL A 102 -14.31 6.74 8.74
C VAL A 102 -13.35 6.55 7.57
N VAL A 103 -12.38 7.45 7.41
CA VAL A 103 -11.35 7.36 6.37
C VAL A 103 -10.56 6.07 6.49
N PHE A 104 -10.14 5.71 7.71
CA PHE A 104 -9.41 4.48 7.95
C PHE A 104 -10.20 3.24 7.54
N VAL A 105 -11.48 3.14 7.92
CA VAL A 105 -12.36 2.01 7.54
C VAL A 105 -12.51 1.89 6.04
N VAL A 106 -12.80 3.00 5.35
CA VAL A 106 -12.98 3.01 3.89
C VAL A 106 -11.70 2.55 3.20
N LEU A 107 -10.54 3.01 3.67
CA LEU A 107 -9.24 2.68 3.11
C LEU A 107 -8.91 1.19 3.34
N VAL A 108 -9.17 0.66 4.53
CA VAL A 108 -9.00 -0.78 4.82
C VAL A 108 -9.88 -1.65 3.94
N ILE A 109 -11.17 -1.29 3.79
CA ILE A 109 -12.09 -2.01 2.90
C ILE A 109 -11.60 -1.96 1.46
N ALA A 110 -11.16 -0.80 0.97
CA ALA A 110 -10.64 -0.64 -0.38
C ALA A 110 -9.39 -1.50 -0.62
N ILE A 111 -8.49 -1.60 0.35
CA ILE A 111 -7.31 -2.49 0.28
C ILE A 111 -7.75 -3.95 0.19
N ILE A 112 -8.68 -4.38 1.05
CA ILE A 112 -9.15 -5.78 1.07
C ILE A 112 -9.83 -6.13 -0.25
N VAL A 113 -10.75 -5.29 -0.74
CA VAL A 113 -11.47 -5.52 -1.99
C VAL A 113 -10.52 -5.47 -3.19
N GLY A 114 -9.63 -4.48 -3.24
CA GLY A 114 -8.65 -4.33 -4.32
C GLY A 114 -7.67 -5.50 -4.39
N SER A 115 -7.11 -5.91 -3.25
CA SER A 115 -6.20 -7.04 -3.17
C SER A 115 -6.90 -8.36 -3.54
N LEU A 116 -8.11 -8.62 -3.03
CA LEU A 116 -8.87 -9.83 -3.37
C LEU A 116 -9.22 -9.91 -4.86
N SER A 117 -9.62 -8.79 -5.47
CA SER A 117 -9.95 -8.75 -6.91
C SER A 117 -8.73 -9.11 -7.75
N ILE A 118 -7.57 -8.50 -7.46
CA ILE A 118 -6.33 -8.71 -8.21
C ILE A 118 -5.78 -10.11 -7.99
N VAL A 119 -5.78 -10.60 -6.75
CA VAL A 119 -5.28 -11.94 -6.41
C VAL A 119 -6.12 -13.02 -7.09
N ARG A 120 -7.45 -12.87 -7.11
CA ARG A 120 -8.36 -13.82 -7.78
C ARG A 120 -8.15 -13.85 -9.30
N GLU A 121 -7.87 -12.71 -9.91
CA GLU A 121 -7.67 -12.59 -11.35
C GLU A 121 -6.27 -13.05 -11.80
N ASN A 122 -5.25 -12.85 -10.96
CA ASN A 122 -3.85 -13.15 -11.29
C ASN A 122 -3.36 -14.52 -10.78
N ILE A 123 -4.11 -15.20 -9.90
CA ILE A 123 -3.79 -16.56 -9.44
C ILE A 123 -4.91 -17.51 -9.89
N LYS A 124 -4.66 -18.26 -10.98
CA LYS A 124 -5.47 -19.44 -11.31
C LYS A 124 -5.25 -20.48 -10.23
N VAL A 125 -6.19 -20.57 -9.28
CA VAL A 125 -6.21 -21.64 -8.28
C VAL A 125 -6.36 -22.97 -9.03
N PRO A 126 -5.36 -23.88 -8.99
CA PRO A 126 -5.50 -25.18 -9.63
C PRO A 126 -6.59 -25.96 -8.89
N GLU A 127 -7.54 -26.49 -9.64
CA GLU A 127 -8.54 -27.42 -9.10
C GLU A 127 -7.82 -28.58 -8.42
N ARG A 128 -8.28 -28.89 -7.21
CA ARG A 128 -7.71 -29.87 -6.30
C ARG A 128 -7.61 -31.24 -6.99
N GLY A 129 -6.39 -31.76 -7.16
CA GLY A 129 -6.15 -33.11 -7.70
C GLY A 129 -4.67 -33.47 -7.89
N GLU A 130 -4.11 -34.17 -6.90
CA GLU A 130 -3.07 -35.24 -6.95
C GLU A 130 -1.62 -35.04 -7.45
N ASP A 131 -1.13 -33.87 -7.86
CA ASP A 131 0.28 -33.77 -8.31
C ASP A 131 1.20 -33.00 -7.32
N PHE A 132 1.91 -33.72 -6.45
CA PHE A 132 3.01 -33.15 -5.63
C PHE A 132 4.14 -32.53 -6.48
N SER A 133 4.25 -32.91 -7.75
CA SER A 133 5.13 -32.29 -8.73
C SER A 133 4.76 -30.82 -9.03
N LYS A 134 3.46 -30.47 -8.98
CA LYS A 134 3.01 -29.08 -9.15
C LYS A 134 3.25 -28.23 -7.91
N VAL A 135 3.23 -28.82 -6.72
CA VAL A 135 3.55 -28.12 -5.46
C VAL A 135 5.03 -27.68 -5.46
N SER A 136 5.93 -28.52 -5.96
CA SER A 136 7.34 -28.15 -6.17
C SER A 136 7.48 -26.93 -7.10
N THR A 137 6.81 -26.95 -8.25
CA THR A 137 6.85 -25.82 -9.21
C THR A 137 6.30 -24.53 -8.62
N VAL A 138 5.28 -24.60 -7.75
CA VAL A 138 4.74 -23.42 -7.05
C VAL A 138 5.71 -22.91 -5.99
N ILE A 139 6.34 -23.80 -5.21
CA ILE A 139 7.31 -23.43 -4.17
C ILE A 139 8.57 -22.80 -4.78
N PHE A 140 9.00 -23.27 -5.96
CA PHE A 140 10.14 -22.73 -6.68
C PHE A 140 9.77 -21.63 -7.71
N HIS A 141 8.52 -21.16 -7.72
CA HIS A 141 8.12 -20.05 -8.58
C HIS A 141 8.77 -18.74 -8.06
N PRO A 142 9.44 -17.95 -8.92
CA PRO A 142 10.16 -16.74 -8.48
C PRO A 142 9.27 -15.75 -7.70
N ASN A 143 7.99 -15.64 -8.07
CA ASN A 143 7.02 -14.82 -7.35
C ASN A 143 6.67 -15.35 -5.94
N PHE A 144 6.63 -16.67 -5.76
CA PHE A 144 6.35 -17.29 -4.46
C PHE A 144 7.56 -17.21 -3.54
N LEU A 145 8.77 -17.41 -4.08
CA LEU A 145 10.04 -17.18 -3.38
C LEU A 145 10.17 -15.72 -2.93
N GLY A 146 9.79 -14.76 -3.77
CA GLY A 146 9.73 -13.34 -3.39
C GLY A 146 8.76 -13.08 -2.24
N MET A 147 7.59 -13.72 -2.26
CA MET A 147 6.60 -13.60 -1.18
C MET A 147 7.11 -14.20 0.14
N ILE A 148 7.76 -15.36 0.09
CA ILE A 148 8.40 -16.01 1.24
C ILE A 148 9.56 -15.19 1.78
N LEU A 149 10.34 -14.56 0.91
CA LEU A 149 11.45 -13.71 1.29
C LEU A 149 10.95 -12.46 2.03
N ILE A 150 9.90 -11.81 1.51
CA ILE A 150 9.26 -10.67 2.19
C ILE A 150 8.66 -11.10 3.54
N LEU A 151 7.99 -12.25 3.59
CA LEU A 151 7.43 -12.80 4.83
C LEU A 151 8.52 -13.11 5.86
N SER A 152 9.64 -13.67 5.42
CA SER A 152 10.80 -13.95 6.28
C SER A 152 11.41 -12.66 6.83
N ILE A 153 11.58 -11.64 5.99
CA ILE A 153 12.06 -10.32 6.44
C ILE A 153 11.08 -9.70 7.45
N ALA A 154 9.77 -9.81 7.21
CA ALA A 154 8.74 -9.30 8.12
C ALA A 154 8.77 -10.04 9.47
N ILE A 155 8.88 -11.38 9.48
CA ILE A 155 9.00 -12.18 10.69
C ILE A 155 10.26 -11.80 11.47
N PHE A 156 11.41 -11.68 10.79
CA PHE A 156 12.65 -11.23 11.42
C PHE A 156 12.53 -9.83 12.02
N THR A 157 11.85 -8.93 11.32
CA THR A 157 11.60 -7.56 11.79
C THR A 157 10.73 -7.56 13.04
N VAL A 158 9.66 -8.35 13.07
CA VAL A 158 8.76 -8.49 14.23
C VAL A 158 9.48 -9.20 15.39
N ALA A 159 10.27 -10.24 15.12
CA ALA A 159 11.04 -10.95 16.14
C ALA A 159 12.11 -10.05 16.79
N LEU A 160 12.80 -9.20 16.01
CA LEU A 160 13.72 -8.20 16.55
C LEU A 160 12.99 -7.14 17.39
N LEU A 161 11.80 -6.71 16.95
CA LEU A 161 10.89 -5.84 17.72
C LEU A 161 10.47 -6.46 19.06
N ALA A 162 10.15 -7.75 19.07
CA ALA A 162 9.73 -8.48 20.26
C ALA A 162 10.90 -8.74 21.23
N SER A 163 12.10 -9.05 20.73
CA SER A 163 13.28 -9.29 21.57
C SER A 163 13.80 -8.04 22.29
N LYS A 164 13.50 -6.84 21.77
CA LYS A 164 13.95 -5.55 22.33
C LYS A 164 13.03 -5.04 23.45
N GLN A 165 11.92 -5.73 23.74
CA GLN A 165 10.99 -5.39 24.83
C GLN A 165 11.20 -6.24 26.10
N GLY A 166 12.25 -7.06 26.16
CA GLY A 166 12.78 -7.67 27.40
C GLY A 166 14.14 -7.10 27.75
#